data_AF-A0A7W0L150-F1
#
_entry.id   AF-A0A7W0L150-F1
#
_cell.length_a   1.000
_cell.length_b   1.000
_cell.length_c   1.000
_cell.angle_alpha   90.00
_cell.angle_beta   90.00
_cell.angle_gamma   90.00
#
_symmetry.space_group_name_H-M   'P 1'
#
loop_
_entity.id
_entity.type
_entity.pdbx_description
1 polymer ?
#
loop_
_entity_poly.entity_id
_entity_poly.type
_entity_poly.pdbx_seq_one_letter_code
_entity_poly.pdbx_strand_id
1 'polypeptide(L)'
;MTGRPAPTQVEVRTVAADDGEALRAFFGAVPDADRTFFREDVLRPGVVEGWVRRPDQRRLVALVDGVVAGHAGVLRGAPLS
;
A
#
# COMPACT_ATOMS: atom_id res chain seq x y z
N MET A 1 -13.56 4.21 33.46
CA MET A 1 -13.06 5.30 32.59
C MET A 1 -12.18 4.70 31.52
N THR A 2 -12.70 4.43 30.32
CA THR A 2 -11.82 4.14 29.18
C THR A 2 -11.39 5.48 28.61
N GLY A 3 -10.22 5.94 29.02
CA GLY A 3 -9.57 7.09 28.39
C GLY A 3 -9.37 6.79 26.90
N ARG A 4 -9.49 7.81 26.06
CA ARG A 4 -9.21 7.68 24.63
C ARG A 4 -7.80 7.10 24.47
N PRO A 5 -7.60 6.04 23.67
CA PRO A 5 -6.26 5.53 23.40
C PRO A 5 -5.41 6.66 22.80
N ALA A 6 -4.11 6.64 23.12
CA ALA A 6 -3.16 7.55 22.51
C ALA A 6 -3.19 7.39 20.98
N PRO A 7 -2.97 8.48 20.21
CA PRO A 7 -2.94 8.40 18.76
C PRO A 7 -1.79 7.49 18.30
N THR A 8 -2.06 6.65 17.29
CA THR A 8 -1.05 5.82 16.64
C THR A 8 -0.12 6.71 15.81
N GLN A 9 1.19 6.54 15.98
CA GLN A 9 2.19 7.18 15.12
C GLN A 9 2.27 6.42 13.80
N VAL A 10 2.22 7.16 12.68
CA VAL A 10 2.25 6.58 11.34
C VAL A 10 3.26 7.36 10.51
N GLU A 11 4.24 6.64 9.96
CA GLU A 11 5.13 7.19 8.93
C GLU A 11 4.46 7.00 7.57
N VAL A 12 4.35 8.08 6.78
CA VAL A 12 3.85 8.01 5.41
C VAL A 12 4.94 8.48 4.46
N ARG A 13 5.33 7.60 3.53
CA ARG A 13 6.37 7.89 2.54
C ARG A 13 6.07 7.24 1.20
N THR A 14 6.79 7.66 0.17
CA THR A 14 6.77 6.98 -1.13
C THR A 14 7.27 5.55 -1.01
N VAL A 15 6.75 4.66 -1.86
CA VAL A 15 7.28 3.30 -2.01
C VAL A 15 8.77 3.35 -2.37
N ALA A 16 9.58 2.58 -1.67
CA ALA A 16 11.01 2.40 -1.87
C ALA A 16 11.32 1.03 -2.49
N ALA A 17 12.57 0.86 -2.95
CA ALA A 17 13.00 -0.34 -3.68
C ALA A 17 12.94 -1.63 -2.83
N ASP A 18 13.07 -1.49 -1.52
CA ASP A 18 13.11 -2.55 -0.52
C ASP A 18 11.74 -2.93 0.07
N ASP A 19 10.69 -2.15 -0.19
CA ASP A 19 9.33 -2.40 0.34
C ASP A 19 8.65 -3.63 -0.26
N GLY A 20 9.23 -4.26 -1.29
CA GLY A 20 8.54 -5.27 -2.09
C GLY A 20 8.04 -6.47 -1.29
N GLU A 21 8.82 -6.96 -0.32
CA GLU A 21 8.39 -8.08 0.53
C GLU A 21 7.30 -7.65 1.52
N ALA A 22 7.46 -6.50 2.18
CA ALA A 22 6.48 -5.99 3.12
C ALA A 22 5.13 -5.68 2.46
N LEU A 23 5.14 -5.13 1.24
CA LEU A 23 3.94 -4.90 0.44
C LEU A 23 3.23 -6.20 0.06
N ARG A 24 3.98 -7.22 -0.40
CA ARG A 24 3.38 -8.54 -0.71
C ARG A 24 2.76 -9.18 0.53
N ALA A 25 3.42 -9.08 1.68
CA ALA A 25 2.88 -9.57 2.95
C ALA A 25 1.59 -8.82 3.34
N PHE A 26 1.59 -7.49 3.22
CA PHE A 26 0.41 -6.66 3.47
C PHE A 26 -0.76 -7.06 2.58
N PHE A 27 -0.60 -7.12 1.25
CA PHE A 27 -1.69 -7.49 0.34
C PHE A 27 -2.14 -8.94 0.50
N GLY A 28 -1.22 -9.85 0.84
CA GLY A 28 -1.56 -11.24 1.16
C GLY A 28 -2.46 -11.36 2.39
N ALA A 29 -2.33 -10.45 3.36
CA ALA A 29 -3.16 -10.41 4.55
C ALA A 29 -4.53 -9.73 4.33
N VAL A 30 -4.71 -8.95 3.25
CA VAL A 30 -6.01 -8.35 2.92
C VAL A 30 -7.03 -9.45 2.59
N PRO A 31 -8.24 -9.44 3.18
CA PRO A 31 -9.29 -10.40 2.86
C PRO A 31 -9.65 -10.41 1.37
N ASP A 32 -9.92 -11.58 0.81
CA ASP A 32 -10.23 -11.75 -0.63
C ASP A 32 -11.33 -10.80 -1.12
N ALA A 33 -12.38 -10.58 -0.32
CA ALA A 33 -13.48 -9.68 -0.63
C ALA A 33 -13.00 -8.23 -0.84
N ASP A 34 -12.05 -7.79 -0.01
CA ASP A 34 -11.54 -6.42 -0.02
C ASP A 34 -10.48 -6.20 -1.11
N ARG A 35 -9.86 -7.27 -1.63
CA ARG A 35 -8.88 -7.16 -2.73
C ARG A 35 -9.49 -6.62 -4.02
N THR A 36 -10.80 -6.79 -4.21
CA THR A 36 -11.53 -6.30 -5.40
C THR A 36 -11.57 -4.78 -5.51
N PHE A 37 -11.30 -4.04 -4.41
CA PHE A 37 -11.23 -2.59 -4.43
C PHE A 37 -9.92 -2.05 -5.04
N PHE A 38 -8.90 -2.89 -5.21
CA PHE A 38 -7.67 -2.46 -5.87
C PHE A 38 -7.85 -2.42 -7.38
N ARG A 39 -7.43 -1.30 -7.99
CA ARG A 39 -7.49 -1.10 -9.45
C ARG A 39 -6.56 -2.05 -10.22
N GLU A 40 -5.51 -2.54 -9.58
CA GLU A 40 -4.56 -3.52 -10.12
C GLU A 40 -4.67 -4.81 -9.29
N ASP A 41 -4.46 -5.97 -9.92
CA ASP A 41 -4.31 -7.24 -9.19
C ASP A 41 -2.99 -7.24 -8.43
N VAL A 42 -3.05 -6.84 -7.17
CA VAL A 42 -1.89 -6.65 -6.29
C VAL A 42 -1.17 -7.95 -5.91
N LEU A 43 -1.78 -9.11 -6.14
CA LEU A 43 -1.19 -10.42 -5.90
C LEU A 43 -0.55 -11.03 -7.15
N ARG A 44 -0.85 -10.48 -8.34
CA ARG A 44 -0.23 -10.94 -9.57
C ARG A 44 1.29 -10.71 -9.53
N PRO A 45 2.10 -11.74 -9.83
CA PRO A 45 3.54 -11.59 -9.93
C PRO A 45 3.92 -10.44 -10.88
N GLY A 46 4.85 -9.58 -10.47
CA GLY A 46 5.34 -8.46 -11.26
C GLY A 46 4.68 -7.11 -10.95
N VAL A 47 3.53 -7.08 -10.27
CA VAL A 47 2.83 -5.82 -9.97
C VAL A 47 3.59 -5.01 -8.93
N VAL A 48 3.86 -5.59 -7.75
CA VAL A 48 4.66 -4.93 -6.70
C VAL A 48 6.09 -4.68 -7.18
N GLU A 49 6.68 -5.64 -7.90
CA GLU A 49 8.02 -5.51 -8.47
C GLU A 49 8.11 -4.33 -9.44
N GLY A 50 7.05 -4.08 -10.22
CA GLY A 50 6.96 -2.94 -11.12
C GLY A 50 6.97 -1.61 -10.37
N TRP A 51 6.29 -1.54 -9.22
CA TRP A 51 6.21 -0.33 -8.41
C TRP A 51 7.54 -0.01 -7.73
N VAL A 52 8.19 -0.99 -7.11
CA VAL A 52 9.47 -0.77 -6.41
C VAL A 52 10.65 -0.52 -7.36
N ARG A 53 10.58 -0.99 -8.63
CA ARG A 53 11.60 -0.72 -9.66
C ARG A 53 11.47 0.66 -10.29
N ARG A 54 10.28 1.24 -10.28
CA ARG A 54 10.00 2.58 -10.79
C ARG A 54 9.25 3.37 -9.72
N PRO A 55 9.91 3.66 -8.59
CA PRO A 55 9.28 4.41 -7.52
C PRO A 55 8.84 5.76 -8.09
N ASP A 56 7.54 6.01 -8.06
CA ASP A 56 6.95 7.27 -8.45
C ASP A 56 6.28 7.92 -7.23
N GLN A 57 6.07 9.23 -7.29
CA GLN A 57 5.41 9.98 -6.21
C GLN A 57 3.89 9.66 -6.11
N ARG A 58 3.40 8.64 -6.82
CA ARG A 58 1.97 8.32 -6.91
C ARG A 58 1.57 7.18 -6.01
N ARG A 59 2.53 6.50 -5.39
CA ARG A 59 2.28 5.40 -4.46
C ARG A 59 2.95 5.68 -3.13
N LEU A 60 2.16 5.56 -2.07
CA LEU A 60 2.56 5.77 -0.70
C LEU A 60 2.39 4.48 0.10
N VAL A 61 3.27 4.28 1.06
CA VAL A 61 3.15 3.29 2.12
C VAL A 61 2.98 4.00 3.46
N ALA A 62 2.13 3.43 4.30
CA ALA A 62 1.96 3.83 5.68
C ALA A 62 2.60 2.76 6.58
N LEU A 63 3.50 3.17 7.47
CA LEU A 63 4.18 2.28 8.40
C LEU A 63 3.76 2.59 9.85
N VAL A 64 3.52 1.53 10.62
CA VAL A 64 3.38 1.56 12.08
C VAL A 64 4.48 0.69 12.64
N ASP A 65 5.36 1.26 13.47
CA ASP A 65 6.53 0.57 14.03
C ASP A 65 7.39 -0.14 12.96
N GLY A 66 7.54 0.48 11.78
CA GLY A 66 8.30 -0.06 10.65
C GLY A 66 7.59 -1.15 9.84
N VAL A 67 6.34 -1.49 10.18
CA VAL A 67 5.53 -2.48 9.46
C VAL A 67 4.53 -1.79 8.54
N VAL A 68 4.43 -2.25 7.29
CA VAL A 68 3.43 -1.74 6.34
C VAL A 68 2.02 -2.02 6.87
N ALA A 69 1.33 -0.96 7.24
CA ALA A 69 -0.05 -0.97 7.72
C ALA A 69 -1.05 -0.46 6.66
N GLY A 70 -0.54 0.10 5.56
CA GLY A 70 -1.38 0.61 4.49
C GLY A 70 -0.62 0.96 3.22
N HIS A 71 -1.36 1.00 2.11
CA HIS A 71 -0.88 1.43 0.81
C HIS A 71 -1.94 2.31 0.13
N ALA A 72 -1.50 3.37 -0.55
CA ALA A 72 -2.35 4.22 -1.37
C ALA A 72 -1.69 4.50 -2.72
N GLY A 73 -2.47 4.39 -3.82
CA GLY A 73 -2.02 4.68 -5.17
C GLY A 73 -2.97 5.65 -5.88
N VAL A 74 -2.44 6.77 -6.38
CA VAL A 74 -3.20 7.75 -7.17
C VAL A 74 -2.88 7.54 -8.65
N LEU A 75 -3.79 6.86 -9.35
CA LEU A 75 -3.68 6.62 -10.78
C LEU A 75 -4.48 7.68 -11.53
N ARG A 76 -3.91 8.20 -12.64
CA ARG A 76 -4.69 9.06 -13.53
C ARG A 76 -5.93 8.29 -14.02
N GLY A 77 -7.08 8.94 -13.98
CA GLY A 77 -8.29 8.41 -14.61
C GLY A 77 -8.06 8.24 -16.11
N ALA A 78 -8.72 7.24 -16.71
CA ALA A 78 -8.87 7.27 -18.17
C ALA A 78 -9.72 8.50 -18.53
N PRO A 79 -9.49 9.15 -19.69
CA PRO A 79 -10.45 10.13 -20.20
C PRO A 79 -11.82 9.46 -20.26
N LEU A 80 -12.86 10.13 -19.75
CA LEU A 80 -14.23 9.72 -20.06
C LEU A 80 -14.35 9.79 -21.58
N SER A 81 -14.55 8.64 -22.22
CA SER A 81 -14.80 8.54 -23.65
C SER A 81 -16.23 8.97 -23.97
#